data_AF-A0A7C7J965-F1
#
_entry.id   AF-A0A7C7J965-F1
#
_cell.length_a   1.000
_cell.length_b   1.000
_cell.length_c   1.000
_cell.angle_alpha   90.00
_cell.angle_beta   90.00
_cell.angle_gamma   90.00
#
_symmetry.space_group_name_H-M   'P 1'
#
loop_
_entity.id
_entity.type
_entity.pdbx_description
1 polymer ?
#
loop_
_entity_poly.entity_id
_entity_poly.type
_entity_poly.pdbx_seq_one_letter_code
_entity_poly.pdbx_strand_id
1 'polypeptide(L)'
;MQPYAVAVDTTNQNVSPWWHWGLAIFIAFMALMSALGAAVSFAFGPQMWRDSLESDWEVTDPGPYPENGTADEQATWNETNEDFEAKEMVMKILDDVEESRIIEIQAITQGIFFLTAIPLVIMLFSQHQSAFKYTGIWMGAGFVTTLAIQIYSQSLTEKIFAHLPSDVPDYSSFSLALGIAQTITCYSFLFAILALCSIQSKKGSIIPQSGFHSTEVGMVVVSDDITPVTSAVLSSPYMAPPQLVKQSPEGIDADVIVGKQLDEQ
;
A
#
# COMPACT_ATOMS: atom_id res chain seq x y z
N MET A 1 -41.14 36.12 -10.56
CA MET A 1 -39.84 35.44 -10.67
C MET A 1 -40.13 33.95 -10.74
N GLN A 2 -40.01 33.32 -11.90
CA GLN A 2 -40.17 31.88 -12.02
C GLN A 2 -38.83 31.20 -11.74
N PRO A 3 -38.81 30.11 -10.95
CA PRO A 3 -37.59 29.35 -10.70
C PRO A 3 -37.23 28.56 -11.95
N TYR A 4 -36.04 28.81 -12.51
CA TYR A 4 -35.47 27.94 -13.53
C TYR A 4 -34.77 26.76 -12.83
N ALA A 5 -35.19 25.55 -13.15
CA ALA A 5 -34.50 24.33 -12.72
C ALA A 5 -33.36 24.06 -13.70
N VAL A 6 -32.12 24.25 -13.25
CA VAL A 6 -30.95 23.73 -13.98
C VAL A 6 -30.95 22.22 -13.79
N ALA A 7 -31.38 21.48 -14.81
CA ALA A 7 -31.16 20.05 -14.86
C ALA A 7 -29.66 19.82 -15.03
N VAL A 8 -28.95 19.60 -13.91
CA VAL A 8 -27.60 19.06 -13.96
C VAL A 8 -27.74 17.64 -14.47
N ASP A 9 -27.21 17.38 -15.66
CA ASP A 9 -27.17 16.05 -16.22
C ASP A 9 -26.29 15.14 -15.35
N THR A 10 -26.92 14.43 -14.42
CA THR A 10 -26.26 13.46 -13.54
C THR A 10 -25.95 12.14 -14.26
N THR A 11 -26.30 11.99 -15.55
CA THR A 11 -26.16 10.71 -16.25
C THR A 11 -24.72 10.35 -16.59
N ASN A 12 -23.77 11.29 -16.49
CA ASN A 12 -22.34 11.03 -16.70
C ASN A 12 -21.50 11.14 -15.41
N GLN A 13 -22.02 10.67 -14.27
CA GLN A 13 -21.20 10.43 -13.08
C GLN A 13 -20.38 9.14 -13.23
N ASN A 14 -19.51 9.10 -14.23
CA ASN A 14 -18.45 8.10 -14.27
C ASN A 14 -17.44 8.46 -13.18
N VAL A 15 -17.45 7.67 -12.11
CA VAL A 15 -16.43 7.74 -11.06
C VAL A 15 -15.06 7.62 -11.73
N SER A 16 -14.13 8.52 -11.38
CA SER A 16 -12.81 8.47 -12.00
C SER A 16 -12.08 7.17 -11.61
N PRO A 17 -11.57 6.41 -12.59
CA PRO A 17 -10.90 5.13 -12.36
C PRO A 17 -9.56 5.28 -11.62
N TRP A 18 -9.01 6.48 -11.64
CA TRP A 18 -7.71 6.84 -11.09
C TRP A 18 -7.55 6.55 -9.60
N TRP A 19 -8.62 6.62 -8.80
CA TRP A 19 -8.53 6.28 -7.37
C TRP A 19 -8.28 4.79 -7.12
N HIS A 20 -8.85 3.93 -7.97
CA HIS A 20 -8.60 2.49 -7.90
C HIS A 20 -7.21 2.15 -8.42
N TRP A 21 -6.81 2.73 -9.56
CA TRP A 21 -5.51 2.47 -10.16
C TRP A 21 -4.36 3.00 -9.32
N GLY A 22 -4.48 4.21 -8.77
CA GLY A 22 -3.49 4.79 -7.88
C GLY A 22 -3.28 3.94 -6.63
N LEU A 23 -4.38 3.47 -6.01
CA LEU A 23 -4.31 2.56 -4.88
C LEU A 23 -3.72 1.18 -5.28
N ALA A 24 -4.05 0.66 -6.47
CA ALA A 24 -3.49 -0.60 -6.96
C ALA A 24 -1.96 -0.52 -7.12
N ILE A 25 -1.46 0.55 -7.73
CA ILE A 25 -0.03 0.80 -7.91
C ILE A 25 0.66 0.92 -6.55
N PHE A 26 0.05 1.66 -5.63
CA PHE A 26 0.59 1.82 -4.28
C PHE A 26 0.69 0.47 -3.54
N ILE A 27 -0.37 -0.35 -3.55
CA ILE A 27 -0.37 -1.67 -2.91
C ILE A 27 0.62 -2.61 -3.60
N ALA A 28 0.73 -2.58 -4.93
CA ALA A 28 1.70 -3.37 -5.67
C ALA A 28 3.14 -3.01 -5.28
N PHE A 29 3.44 -1.72 -5.13
CA PHE A 29 4.74 -1.24 -4.68
C PHE A 29 5.05 -1.68 -3.24
N MET A 30 4.09 -1.53 -2.32
CA MET A 30 4.24 -2.00 -0.94
C MET A 30 4.50 -3.50 -0.88
N ALA A 31 3.75 -4.29 -1.65
CA ALA A 31 3.92 -5.74 -1.71
C ALA A 31 5.30 -6.12 -2.27
N LEU A 32 5.79 -5.40 -3.28
CA LEU A 32 7.14 -5.61 -3.83
C LEU A 32 8.22 -5.32 -2.77
N MET A 33 8.07 -4.23 -2.01
CA MET A 33 8.98 -3.92 -0.91
C MET A 33 8.96 -4.99 0.19
N SER A 34 7.79 -5.56 0.50
CA SER A 34 7.66 -6.71 1.40
C SER A 34 8.38 -7.96 0.87
N ALA A 35 8.26 -8.25 -0.43
CA ALA A 35 8.96 -9.36 -1.05
C ALA A 35 10.48 -9.19 -1.05
N LEU A 36 10.97 -7.98 -1.35
CA LEU A 36 12.39 -7.65 -1.23
C LEU A 36 12.88 -7.77 0.21
N GLY A 37 12.11 -7.29 1.19
CA GLY A 37 12.42 -7.45 2.60
C GLY A 37 12.55 -8.91 3.00
N ALA A 38 11.61 -9.76 2.58
CA ALA A 38 11.68 -11.20 2.82
C ALA A 38 12.92 -11.83 2.16
N ALA A 39 13.21 -11.49 0.90
CA ALA A 39 14.38 -12.00 0.18
C ALA A 39 15.69 -11.60 0.87
N VAL A 40 15.80 -10.35 1.32
CA VAL A 40 16.95 -9.86 2.09
C VAL A 40 17.08 -10.59 3.43
N SER A 41 15.97 -10.79 4.16
CA SER A 41 16.00 -11.53 5.42
C SER A 41 16.45 -12.99 5.26
N PHE A 42 16.11 -13.64 4.15
CA PHE A 42 16.61 -14.98 3.83
C PHE A 42 18.08 -14.97 3.41
N ALA A 43 18.50 -13.99 2.60
CA ALA A 43 19.87 -13.93 2.08
C ALA A 43 20.89 -13.46 3.14
N PHE A 44 20.50 -12.53 4.01
CA PHE A 44 21.33 -11.88 5.03
C PHE A 44 20.86 -12.24 6.45
N GLY A 45 20.41 -13.48 6.64
CA GLY A 45 19.95 -13.99 7.93
C GLY A 45 21.07 -14.13 8.98
N PRO A 46 20.74 -14.62 10.20
CA PRO A 46 21.69 -14.74 11.31
C PRO A 46 22.95 -15.52 10.97
N GLN A 47 22.82 -16.57 10.14
CA GLN A 47 23.94 -17.41 9.72
C GLN A 47 25.01 -16.61 8.96
N MET A 48 24.60 -15.72 8.04
CA MET A 48 25.56 -14.90 7.30
C MET A 48 26.28 -13.90 8.22
N TRP A 49 25.55 -13.34 9.19
CA TRP A 49 26.14 -12.47 10.21
C TRP A 49 27.13 -13.22 11.09
N ARG A 50 26.79 -14.45 11.51
CA ARG A 50 27.69 -15.33 12.26
C ARG A 50 28.97 -15.60 11.48
N ASP A 51 28.85 -16.09 10.25
CA ASP A 51 30.00 -16.44 9.41
C ASP A 51 30.91 -15.21 9.16
N SER A 52 30.31 -14.04 8.95
CA SER A 52 31.05 -12.78 8.76
C SER A 52 31.75 -12.32 10.03
N LEU A 53 31.08 -12.38 11.19
CA LEU A 53 31.65 -11.97 12.47
C LEU A 53 32.72 -12.94 12.95
N GLU A 54 32.58 -14.23 12.68
CA GLU A 54 33.60 -15.23 13.00
C GLU A 54 34.86 -15.02 12.16
N SER A 55 34.71 -14.64 10.88
CA SER A 55 35.83 -14.38 9.98
C SER A 55 36.56 -13.05 10.28
N ASP A 56 35.85 -12.00 10.67
CA ASP A 56 36.45 -10.67 10.88
C ASP A 56 36.91 -10.46 12.32
N TRP A 57 36.30 -11.13 13.31
CA TRP A 57 36.62 -10.99 14.73
C TRP A 57 37.49 -12.15 15.22
N GLU A 58 38.76 -12.17 14.77
CA GLU A 58 39.78 -13.16 15.15
C GLU A 58 40.30 -12.96 16.58
N VAL A 59 39.42 -12.91 17.57
CA VAL A 59 39.79 -12.95 18.99
C VAL A 59 39.68 -14.39 19.49
N THR A 60 40.77 -14.87 20.08
CA THR A 60 40.94 -16.20 20.65
C THR A 60 40.88 -16.10 22.17
N ASP A 61 40.39 -17.14 22.84
CA ASP A 61 40.38 -17.25 24.30
C ASP A 61 41.79 -16.93 24.87
N PRO A 62 41.93 -15.88 25.69
CA PRO A 62 43.22 -15.46 26.25
C PRO A 62 43.75 -16.46 27.30
N GLY A 63 42.98 -17.46 27.68
CA GLY A 63 43.36 -18.48 28.66
C GLY A 63 43.32 -17.95 30.10
N PRO A 64 43.87 -18.70 31.08
CA PRO A 64 43.80 -18.31 32.48
C PRO A 64 44.61 -17.03 32.75
N TYR A 65 44.10 -16.20 33.68
CA TYR A 65 44.74 -14.96 34.08
C TYR A 65 46.19 -15.19 34.57
N PRO A 66 47.18 -14.44 34.07
CA PRO A 66 48.57 -14.60 34.48
C PRO A 66 48.83 -13.95 35.85
N GLU A 67 48.51 -14.66 36.94
CA GLU A 67 48.69 -14.19 38.33
C GLU A 67 50.14 -13.80 38.68
N ASN A 68 51.12 -14.45 38.05
CA ASN A 68 52.55 -14.18 38.21
C ASN A 68 53.17 -13.44 37.00
N GLY A 69 52.33 -12.91 36.11
CA GLY A 69 52.79 -12.17 34.92
C GLY A 69 53.32 -10.77 35.24
N THR A 70 54.03 -10.19 34.28
CA THR A 70 54.40 -8.77 34.32
C THR A 70 53.15 -7.87 34.21
N ALA A 71 53.27 -6.61 34.64
CA ALA A 71 52.15 -5.66 34.56
C ALA A 71 51.65 -5.46 33.11
N ASP A 72 52.55 -5.54 32.13
CA ASP A 72 52.21 -5.44 30.71
C ASP A 72 51.45 -6.69 30.23
N GLU A 73 51.87 -7.90 30.64
CA GLU A 73 51.16 -9.14 30.31
C GLU A 73 49.74 -9.19 30.91
N GLN A 74 49.57 -8.68 32.14
CA GLN A 74 48.25 -8.58 32.78
C GLN A 74 47.34 -7.57 32.07
N ALA A 75 47.89 -6.44 31.59
CA ALA A 75 47.14 -5.44 30.86
C ALA A 75 46.67 -5.97 29.49
N THR A 76 47.57 -6.64 28.74
CA THR A 76 47.22 -7.25 27.45
C THR A 76 46.20 -8.38 27.60
N TRP A 77 46.28 -9.17 28.69
CA TRP A 77 45.26 -10.18 28.97
C TRP A 77 43.89 -9.55 29.20
N ASN A 78 43.81 -8.47 30.00
CA ASN A 78 42.53 -7.79 30.27
C ASN A 78 41.89 -7.22 28.99
N GLU A 79 42.69 -6.60 28.11
CA GLU A 79 42.23 -6.08 26.82
C GLU A 79 41.70 -7.21 25.92
N THR A 80 42.44 -8.32 25.83
CA THR A 80 42.02 -9.47 25.01
C THR A 80 40.78 -10.16 25.60
N ASN A 81 40.65 -10.20 26.92
CA ASN A 81 39.50 -10.79 27.60
C ASN A 81 38.23 -9.94 27.41
N GLU A 82 38.34 -8.62 27.45
CA GLU A 82 37.21 -7.70 27.16
C GLU A 82 36.69 -7.90 25.73
N ASP A 83 37.59 -7.99 24.75
CA ASP A 83 37.23 -8.25 23.35
C ASP A 83 36.63 -9.66 23.15
N PHE A 84 37.13 -10.66 23.88
CA PHE A 84 36.61 -12.02 23.83
C PHE A 84 35.20 -12.12 24.44
N GLU A 85 34.96 -11.49 25.59
CA GLU A 85 33.64 -11.43 26.23
C GLU A 85 32.63 -10.69 25.34
N ALA A 86 33.05 -9.61 24.67
CA ALA A 86 32.22 -8.90 23.70
C ALA A 86 31.83 -9.79 22.50
N LYS A 87 32.78 -10.56 21.96
CA LYS A 87 32.52 -11.53 20.89
C LYS A 87 31.55 -12.62 21.35
N GLU A 88 31.78 -13.23 22.51
CA GLU A 88 30.90 -14.28 23.06
C GLU A 88 29.48 -13.77 23.28
N MET A 89 29.35 -12.54 23.80
CA MET A 89 28.05 -11.88 23.96
C MET A 89 27.32 -11.72 22.63
N VAL A 90 27.98 -11.21 21.58
CA VAL A 90 27.36 -11.03 20.27
C VAL A 90 26.96 -12.37 19.64
N MET A 91 27.81 -13.40 19.75
CA MET A 91 27.51 -14.74 19.24
C MET A 91 26.32 -15.36 19.96
N LYS A 92 26.24 -15.22 21.29
CA LYS A 92 25.09 -15.68 22.07
C LYS A 92 23.79 -14.98 21.68
N ILE A 93 23.84 -13.68 21.37
CA ILE A 93 22.68 -12.94 20.86
C ILE A 93 22.23 -13.50 19.49
N LEU A 94 23.17 -13.82 18.61
CA LEU A 94 22.85 -14.43 17.31
C LEU A 94 22.23 -15.81 17.47
N ASP A 95 22.72 -16.62 18.40
CA ASP A 95 22.16 -17.93 18.74
C ASP A 95 20.73 -17.81 19.27
N ASP A 96 20.48 -16.88 20.22
CA ASP A 96 19.15 -16.63 20.76
C ASP A 96 18.17 -16.13 19.67
N VAL A 97 18.64 -15.29 18.74
CA VAL A 97 17.85 -14.81 17.60
C VAL A 97 17.54 -15.94 16.62
N GLU A 98 18.50 -16.82 16.34
CA GLU A 98 18.29 -17.99 15.49
C GLU A 98 17.32 -18.99 16.13
N GLU A 99 17.50 -19.31 17.41
CA GLU A 99 16.62 -20.23 18.15
C GLU A 99 15.18 -19.72 18.19
N SER A 100 15.00 -18.41 18.33
CA SER A 100 13.68 -17.78 18.34
C SER A 100 12.92 -17.89 17.00
N ARG A 101 13.64 -18.19 15.91
CA ARG A 101 13.17 -18.17 14.51
C ARG A 101 12.41 -16.92 14.11
N ILE A 102 12.62 -15.80 14.80
CA ILE A 102 11.81 -14.60 14.58
C ILE A 102 11.97 -14.05 13.16
N ILE A 103 13.18 -14.12 12.60
CA ILE A 103 13.48 -13.66 11.25
C ILE A 103 12.79 -14.53 10.20
N GLU A 104 12.75 -15.85 10.40
CA GLU A 104 12.03 -16.77 9.52
C GLU A 104 10.51 -16.51 9.56
N ILE A 105 9.94 -16.35 10.77
CA ILE A 105 8.51 -16.05 10.95
C ILE A 105 8.16 -14.73 10.25
N GLN A 106 8.99 -13.71 10.43
CA GLN A 106 8.81 -12.41 9.77
C GLN A 106 8.90 -12.54 8.24
N ALA A 107 9.89 -13.25 7.71
CA ALA A 107 10.07 -13.44 6.27
C ALA A 107 8.91 -14.22 5.64
N ILE A 108 8.46 -15.31 6.28
CA ILE A 108 7.29 -16.09 5.84
C ILE A 108 6.03 -15.21 5.85
N THR A 109 5.83 -14.45 6.91
CA THR A 109 4.69 -13.54 7.04
C THR A 109 4.68 -12.52 5.91
N GLN A 110 5.80 -11.85 5.64
CA GLN A 110 5.94 -10.91 4.52
C GLN A 110 5.66 -11.59 3.16
N GLY A 111 6.11 -12.83 2.98
CA GLY A 111 5.80 -13.64 1.81
C GLY A 111 4.30 -13.90 1.63
N ILE A 112 3.58 -14.25 2.69
CA ILE A 112 2.12 -14.44 2.66
C ILE A 112 1.41 -13.12 2.34
N PHE A 113 1.86 -12.00 2.92
CA PHE A 113 1.30 -10.68 2.63
C PHE A 113 1.50 -10.27 1.16
N PHE A 114 2.65 -10.60 0.58
CA PHE A 114 2.91 -10.41 -0.85
C PHE A 114 1.96 -11.25 -1.72
N LEU A 115 1.83 -12.56 -1.43
CA LEU A 115 0.96 -13.46 -2.20
C LEU A 115 -0.51 -13.06 -2.14
N THR A 116 -0.98 -12.61 -0.97
CA THR A 116 -2.36 -12.12 -0.79
C THR A 116 -2.60 -10.75 -1.42
N ALA A 117 -1.55 -9.95 -1.66
CA ALA A 117 -1.66 -8.67 -2.35
C ALA A 117 -1.89 -8.83 -3.87
N ILE A 118 -1.41 -9.90 -4.51
CA ILE A 118 -1.58 -10.15 -5.96
C ILE A 118 -3.05 -10.14 -6.40
N PRO A 119 -3.95 -10.99 -5.85
CA PRO A 119 -5.36 -10.98 -6.23
C PRO A 119 -6.05 -9.65 -5.86
N LEU A 120 -5.57 -8.99 -4.80
CA LEU A 120 -6.07 -7.70 -4.36
C LEU A 120 -5.79 -6.61 -5.40
N VAL A 121 -4.56 -6.54 -5.93
CA VAL A 121 -4.17 -5.61 -6.98
C VAL A 121 -4.99 -5.83 -8.25
N ILE A 122 -5.18 -7.09 -8.67
CA ILE A 122 -6.02 -7.44 -9.82
C ILE A 122 -7.46 -6.93 -9.60
N MET A 123 -8.01 -7.17 -8.41
CA MET A 123 -9.36 -6.75 -8.04
C MET A 123 -9.52 -5.22 -8.03
N LEU A 124 -8.49 -4.48 -7.64
CA LEU A 124 -8.47 -3.02 -7.72
C LEU A 124 -8.42 -2.54 -9.18
N PHE A 125 -7.61 -3.15 -10.05
CA PHE A 125 -7.58 -2.78 -11.48
C PHE A 125 -8.91 -3.06 -12.18
N SER A 126 -9.61 -4.13 -11.80
CA SER A 126 -10.96 -4.45 -12.30
C SER A 126 -12.08 -3.59 -11.71
N GLN A 127 -11.76 -2.63 -10.81
CA GLN A 127 -12.74 -1.74 -10.16
C GLN A 127 -13.88 -2.47 -9.45
N HIS A 128 -13.57 -3.62 -8.83
CA HIS A 128 -14.59 -4.42 -8.18
C HIS A 128 -15.17 -3.67 -6.97
N GLN A 129 -16.49 -3.69 -6.82
CA GLN A 129 -17.23 -2.98 -5.75
C GLN A 129 -16.77 -3.28 -4.31
N SER A 130 -16.11 -4.42 -4.09
CA SER A 130 -15.59 -4.84 -2.78
C SER A 130 -14.06 -4.71 -2.64
N ALA A 131 -13.36 -4.19 -3.66
CA ALA A 131 -11.90 -4.03 -3.64
C ALA A 131 -11.41 -3.31 -2.36
N PHE A 132 -12.00 -2.14 -2.04
CA PHE A 132 -11.64 -1.38 -0.84
C PHE A 132 -11.90 -2.11 0.48
N LYS A 133 -12.92 -2.99 0.54
CA LYS A 133 -13.21 -3.78 1.74
C LYS A 133 -12.10 -4.81 1.97
N TYR A 134 -11.71 -5.52 0.92
CA TYR A 134 -10.62 -6.48 0.99
C TYR A 134 -9.28 -5.80 1.28
N THR A 135 -9.00 -4.63 0.69
CA THR A 135 -7.82 -3.84 1.03
C THR A 135 -7.80 -3.45 2.50
N GLY A 136 -8.93 -3.01 3.06
CA GLY A 136 -9.03 -2.70 4.48
C GLY A 136 -8.78 -3.91 5.38
N ILE A 137 -9.33 -5.08 5.03
CA ILE A 137 -9.07 -6.34 5.76
C ILE A 137 -7.60 -6.72 5.67
N TRP A 138 -6.99 -6.66 4.49
CA TRP A 138 -5.58 -6.97 4.27
C TRP A 138 -4.68 -6.03 5.08
N MET A 139 -4.95 -4.73 5.06
CA MET A 139 -4.21 -3.75 5.86
C MET A 139 -4.38 -3.97 7.36
N GLY A 140 -5.60 -4.29 7.81
CA GLY A 140 -5.88 -4.57 9.22
C GLY A 140 -5.20 -5.84 9.71
N ALA A 141 -5.23 -6.91 8.91
CA ALA A 141 -4.47 -8.11 9.19
C ALA A 141 -2.96 -7.81 9.26
N GLY A 142 -2.44 -6.97 8.35
CA GLY A 142 -1.06 -6.52 8.35
C GLY A 142 -0.68 -5.78 9.63
N PHE A 143 -1.54 -4.86 10.08
CA PHE A 143 -1.35 -4.11 11.32
C PHE A 143 -1.25 -5.04 12.54
N VAL A 144 -2.23 -5.93 12.71
CA VAL A 144 -2.28 -6.85 13.85
C VAL A 144 -1.08 -7.80 13.83
N THR A 145 -0.72 -8.31 12.66
CA THR A 145 0.41 -9.25 12.53
C THR A 145 1.74 -8.55 12.83
N THR A 146 1.95 -7.35 12.29
CA THR A 146 3.16 -6.56 12.56
C THR A 146 3.27 -6.21 14.05
N LEU A 147 2.16 -5.82 14.67
CA LEU A 147 2.13 -5.52 16.10
C LEU A 147 2.44 -6.76 16.96
N ALA A 148 1.88 -7.92 16.60
CA ALA A 148 2.16 -9.18 17.29
C ALA A 148 3.63 -9.59 17.19
N ILE A 149 4.23 -9.49 16.00
CA ILE A 149 5.66 -9.77 15.79
C ILE A 149 6.51 -8.79 16.60
N GLN A 150 6.13 -7.51 16.67
CA GLN A 150 6.87 -6.51 17.42
C GLN A 150 6.83 -6.75 18.94
N ILE A 151 5.68 -7.14 19.48
CA ILE A 151 5.55 -7.54 20.90
C ILE A 151 6.38 -8.79 21.18
N TYR A 152 6.32 -9.79 20.29
CA TYR A 152 7.11 -11.01 20.42
C TYR A 152 8.62 -10.73 20.37
N SER A 153 9.07 -9.89 19.44
CA SER A 153 10.48 -9.46 19.31
C SER A 153 11.02 -8.80 20.58
N GLN A 154 10.17 -8.04 21.27
CA GLN A 154 10.56 -7.37 22.50
C GLN A 154 10.75 -8.34 23.67
N SER A 155 9.94 -9.41 23.74
CA SER A 155 10.18 -10.48 24.73
C SER A 155 11.52 -11.20 24.54
N LEU A 156 12.07 -11.22 23.32
CA LEU A 156 13.41 -11.73 23.06
C LEU A 156 14.48 -10.70 23.42
N THR A 157 14.20 -9.43 23.14
CA THR A 157 15.07 -8.31 23.48
C THR A 157 15.29 -8.22 24.99
N GLU A 158 14.24 -8.41 25.81
CA GLU A 158 14.37 -8.49 27.27
C GLU A 158 15.25 -9.67 27.73
N LYS A 159 15.12 -10.85 27.11
CA LYS A 159 15.99 -12.01 27.40
C LYS A 159 17.44 -11.74 27.01
N ILE A 160 17.65 -11.03 25.91
CA ILE A 160 18.98 -10.59 25.47
C ILE A 160 19.54 -9.62 26.52
N PHE A 161 18.81 -8.57 26.89
CA PHE A 161 19.26 -7.61 27.92
C PHE A 161 19.54 -8.24 29.28
N ALA A 162 18.87 -9.33 29.65
CA ALA A 162 19.19 -10.09 30.86
C ALA A 162 20.58 -10.76 30.84
N HIS A 163 21.16 -10.96 29.66
CA HIS A 163 22.52 -11.48 29.48
C HIS A 163 23.59 -10.40 29.35
N LEU A 164 23.20 -9.12 29.19
CA LEU A 164 24.14 -8.01 29.16
C LEU A 164 24.56 -7.60 30.58
N PRO A 165 25.80 -7.08 30.76
CA PRO A 165 26.25 -6.53 32.02
C PRO A 165 25.34 -5.38 32.48
N SER A 166 25.12 -5.28 33.79
CA SER A 166 24.17 -4.34 34.43
C SER A 166 24.48 -2.85 34.21
N ASP A 167 25.63 -2.54 33.63
CA ASP A 167 26.10 -1.17 33.37
C ASP A 167 25.53 -0.58 32.07
N VAL A 168 24.87 -1.40 31.24
CA VAL A 168 24.19 -0.93 30.02
C VAL A 168 22.79 -0.40 30.38
N PRO A 169 22.45 0.87 30.04
CA PRO A 169 21.13 1.40 30.33
C PRO A 169 20.06 0.64 29.54
N ASP A 170 19.03 0.18 30.23
CA ASP A 170 17.91 -0.53 29.61
C ASP A 170 16.99 0.45 28.87
N TYR A 171 17.13 0.50 27.54
CA TYR A 171 16.27 1.26 26.64
C TYR A 171 15.15 0.40 26.00
N SER A 172 15.00 -0.87 26.39
CA SER A 172 14.07 -1.82 25.77
C SER A 172 12.63 -1.30 25.76
N SER A 173 12.16 -0.81 26.91
CA SER A 173 10.81 -0.26 27.08
C SER A 173 10.55 0.98 26.21
N PHE A 174 11.55 1.86 26.07
CA PHE A 174 11.45 3.05 25.22
C PHE A 174 11.45 2.67 23.74
N SER A 175 12.29 1.70 23.35
CA SER A 175 12.34 1.14 22.00
C SER A 175 11.03 0.48 21.59
N LEU A 176 10.42 -0.32 22.49
CA LEU A 176 9.09 -0.92 22.28
C LEU A 176 8.02 0.17 22.10
N ALA A 177 8.00 1.18 22.98
CA ALA A 177 7.01 2.26 22.92
C ALA A 177 7.11 3.05 21.61
N LEU A 178 8.31 3.42 21.18
CA LEU A 178 8.53 4.08 19.89
C LEU A 178 8.15 3.18 18.71
N GLY A 179 8.50 1.89 18.78
CA GLY A 179 8.17 0.92 17.74
C GLY A 179 6.66 0.76 17.54
N ILE A 180 5.90 0.62 18.63
CA ILE A 180 4.44 0.53 18.59
C ILE A 180 3.84 1.85 18.08
N ALA A 181 4.31 2.99 18.58
CA ALA A 181 3.83 4.30 18.17
C ALA A 181 4.05 4.55 16.67
N GLN A 182 5.22 4.16 16.15
CA GLN A 182 5.52 4.22 14.71
C GLN A 182 4.55 3.35 13.91
N THR A 183 4.35 2.09 14.32
CA THR A 183 3.44 1.16 13.63
C THR A 183 2.00 1.70 13.61
N ILE A 184 1.49 2.18 14.75
CA ILE A 184 0.14 2.77 14.84
C ILE A 184 0.04 3.99 13.92
N THR A 185 1.03 4.89 13.95
CA THR A 185 1.02 6.12 13.15
C THR A 185 1.02 5.80 11.66
N CYS A 186 1.87 4.87 11.24
CA CYS A 186 1.98 4.44 9.84
C CYS A 186 0.67 3.82 9.34
N TYR A 187 0.12 2.82 10.04
CA TYR A 187 -1.13 2.18 9.63
C TYR A 187 -2.32 3.13 9.67
N SER A 188 -2.38 4.04 10.65
CA SER A 188 -3.42 5.08 10.71
C SER A 188 -3.40 5.98 9.47
N PHE A 189 -2.22 6.39 9.03
CA PHE A 189 -2.07 7.19 7.81
C PHE A 189 -2.50 6.41 6.56
N LEU A 190 -2.13 5.14 6.45
CA LEU A 190 -2.56 4.29 5.34
C LEU A 190 -4.09 4.09 5.34
N PHE A 191 -4.71 3.88 6.49
CA PHE A 191 -6.17 3.76 6.60
C PHE A 191 -6.87 5.06 6.22
N ALA A 192 -6.29 6.23 6.53
CA ALA A 192 -6.81 7.51 6.08
C ALA A 192 -6.78 7.64 4.55
N ILE A 193 -5.68 7.23 3.90
CA ILE A 193 -5.60 7.18 2.43
C ILE A 193 -6.67 6.25 1.86
N LEU A 194 -6.82 5.04 2.42
CA LEU A 194 -7.84 4.09 1.98
C LEU A 194 -9.26 4.69 2.12
N ALA A 195 -9.56 5.36 3.23
CA ALA A 195 -10.83 6.03 3.45
C ALA A 195 -11.08 7.14 2.42
N LEU A 196 -10.07 7.97 2.12
CA LEU A 196 -10.15 9.00 1.10
C LEU A 196 -10.41 8.41 -0.30
N CYS A 197 -9.67 7.37 -0.69
CA CYS A 197 -9.88 6.66 -1.95
C CYS A 197 -11.28 6.01 -2.01
N SER A 198 -11.78 5.49 -0.88
CA SER A 198 -13.12 4.89 -0.80
C SER A 198 -14.25 5.91 -0.91
N ILE A 199 -14.08 7.12 -0.35
CA ILE A 199 -15.09 8.18 -0.47
C ILE A 199 -15.12 8.73 -1.90
N GLN A 200 -13.95 8.98 -2.49
CA GLN A 200 -13.85 9.56 -3.83
C GLN A 200 -14.24 8.59 -4.95
N SER A 201 -14.22 7.29 -4.67
CA SER A 201 -14.63 6.24 -5.62
C SER A 201 -16.14 5.94 -5.61
N LYS A 202 -16.95 6.60 -4.77
CA LYS A 202 -18.41 6.42 -4.79
C LYS A 202 -19.06 7.30 -5.85
N LYS A 203 -20.03 6.73 -6.57
CA LYS A 203 -20.91 7.46 -7.50
C LYS A 203 -21.60 8.61 -6.75
N GLY A 204 -21.48 9.83 -7.26
CA GLY A 204 -21.98 11.04 -6.60
C GLY A 204 -20.93 11.92 -5.95
N SER A 205 -19.64 11.53 -5.93
CA SER A 205 -18.58 12.48 -5.59
C SER A 205 -18.56 13.60 -6.63
N ILE A 206 -18.79 14.83 -6.17
CA ILE A 206 -18.69 16.03 -6.99
C ILE A 206 -17.20 16.18 -7.33
N ILE A 207 -16.79 15.65 -8.48
CA ILE A 207 -15.47 15.96 -9.03
C ILE A 207 -15.52 17.44 -9.38
N PRO A 208 -14.76 18.33 -8.71
CA PRO A 208 -14.67 19.70 -9.18
C PRO A 208 -14.13 19.64 -10.61
N GLN A 209 -14.86 20.24 -11.57
CA GLN A 209 -14.35 20.38 -12.93
C GLN A 209 -12.93 20.94 -12.83
N SER A 210 -11.96 20.19 -13.35
CA SER A 210 -10.61 20.69 -13.53
C SER A 210 -10.70 22.02 -14.28
N GLY A 211 -10.14 23.09 -13.70
CA GLY A 211 -10.13 24.44 -14.29
C GLY A 211 -9.39 24.54 -15.63
N PHE A 212 -8.88 23.42 -16.16
CA PHE A 212 -8.21 23.31 -17.45
C PHE A 212 -9.12 22.76 -18.57
N HIS A 213 -10.36 22.38 -18.28
CA HIS A 213 -11.35 22.09 -19.31
C HIS A 213 -12.24 23.31 -19.52
N SER A 214 -11.94 24.11 -20.54
CA SER A 214 -12.89 25.04 -21.12
C SER A 214 -14.06 24.21 -21.65
N THR A 215 -15.12 24.10 -20.87
CA THR A 215 -16.37 23.55 -21.39
C THR A 215 -16.94 24.65 -22.27
N GLU A 216 -17.08 24.42 -23.58
CA GLU A 216 -17.95 25.28 -24.39
C GLU A 216 -19.35 25.18 -23.79
N VAL A 217 -19.74 26.22 -23.08
CA VAL A 217 -21.09 26.35 -22.52
C VAL A 217 -22.02 26.57 -23.71
N GLY A 218 -22.60 25.48 -24.21
CA GLY A 218 -23.73 25.52 -25.12
C GLY A 218 -24.91 26.19 -24.41
N MET A 219 -25.01 27.51 -24.54
CA MET A 219 -26.11 28.30 -24.04
C MET A 219 -27.36 27.95 -24.85
N VAL A 220 -28.24 27.11 -24.30
CA VAL A 220 -29.59 26.94 -24.83
C VAL A 220 -30.44 28.11 -24.35
N VAL A 221 -30.61 29.11 -25.22
CA VAL A 221 -31.59 30.17 -25.01
C VAL A 221 -32.97 29.59 -25.30
N VAL A 222 -33.73 29.27 -24.26
CA VAL A 222 -35.16 28.98 -24.39
C VAL A 222 -35.87 30.34 -24.46
N SER A 223 -36.39 30.67 -25.64
CA SER A 223 -37.23 31.84 -25.86
C SER A 223 -38.64 31.53 -25.37
N ASP A 224 -39.24 32.44 -24.59
CA ASP A 224 -40.53 32.27 -23.89
C ASP A 224 -41.80 32.24 -24.78
N ASP A 225 -41.67 32.04 -26.09
CA ASP A 225 -42.82 31.98 -26.99
C ASP A 225 -43.06 30.55 -27.49
N ILE A 226 -43.96 29.86 -26.80
CA ILE A 226 -44.50 28.59 -27.27
C ILE A 226 -45.57 28.88 -28.33
N THR A 227 -45.28 28.52 -29.58
CA THR A 227 -46.22 27.69 -30.35
C THR A 227 -45.53 26.38 -30.71
N PRO A 228 -46.23 25.23 -30.68
CA PRO A 228 -45.58 23.92 -30.63
C PRO A 228 -45.23 23.47 -32.05
N VAL A 229 -44.01 23.75 -32.50
CA VAL A 229 -43.40 23.02 -33.61
C VAL A 229 -41.96 22.70 -33.22
N THR A 230 -41.71 21.41 -33.05
CA THR A 230 -40.41 20.82 -32.78
C THR A 230 -39.43 21.17 -33.89
N SER A 231 -38.49 22.08 -33.63
CA SER A 231 -37.25 22.21 -34.41
C SER A 231 -36.13 22.73 -33.53
N ALA A 232 -35.41 21.81 -32.88
CA ALA A 232 -34.08 22.09 -32.36
C ALA A 232 -33.14 22.30 -33.55
N VAL A 233 -32.93 23.55 -33.94
CA VAL A 233 -31.93 23.91 -34.95
C VAL A 233 -30.57 23.89 -34.24
N LEU A 234 -29.85 22.78 -34.40
CA LEU A 234 -28.42 22.70 -34.16
C LEU A 234 -27.70 23.47 -35.28
N SER A 235 -27.52 24.78 -35.10
CA SER A 235 -26.62 25.54 -35.97
C SER A 235 -25.17 25.30 -35.53
N SER A 236 -24.56 24.25 -36.06
CA SER A 236 -23.09 24.13 -36.13
C SER A 236 -22.57 25.01 -37.28
N PRO A 237 -21.50 25.79 -37.10
CA PRO A 237 -20.96 26.64 -38.16
C PRO A 237 -20.00 25.83 -39.05
N TYR A 238 -20.44 24.71 -39.61
CA TYR A 238 -19.74 24.07 -40.73
C TYR A 238 -20.77 23.51 -41.72
N MET A 239 -20.70 24.01 -42.95
CA MET A 239 -21.64 23.86 -44.06
C MET A 239 -21.94 22.39 -44.45
N ALA A 240 -23.23 22.08 -44.60
CA ALA A 240 -23.81 21.31 -45.72
C ALA A 240 -25.32 21.60 -45.81
N PRO A 241 -25.93 21.73 -47.01
CA PRO A 241 -27.32 22.19 -47.15
C PRO A 241 -28.34 21.13 -46.67
N PRO A 242 -29.45 21.54 -46.02
CA PRO A 242 -30.40 20.60 -45.45
C PRO A 242 -31.26 19.91 -46.53
N GLN A 243 -31.27 18.58 -46.50
CA GLN A 243 -32.26 17.76 -47.21
C GLN A 243 -33.59 17.80 -46.44
N LEU A 244 -34.67 18.12 -47.15
CA LEU A 244 -35.99 18.36 -46.59
C LEU A 244 -36.77 17.03 -46.48
N VAL A 245 -36.74 16.37 -45.32
CA VAL A 245 -37.61 15.21 -45.05
C VAL A 245 -38.89 15.70 -44.37
N LYS A 246 -40.01 15.69 -45.11
CA LYS A 246 -41.36 15.91 -44.57
C LYS A 246 -41.76 14.68 -43.73
N GLN A 247 -42.08 14.88 -42.46
CA GLN A 247 -42.84 13.90 -41.68
C GLN A 247 -44.28 14.40 -41.49
N SER A 248 -45.22 13.54 -41.85
CA SER A 248 -46.67 13.69 -41.65
C SER A 248 -47.07 13.05 -40.30
N PRO A 249 -48.07 13.57 -39.59
CA PRO A 249 -48.43 13.07 -38.26
C PRO A 249 -49.56 12.04 -38.37
N GLU A 250 -49.32 10.81 -37.93
CA GLU A 250 -50.35 9.90 -37.43
C GLU A 250 -49.69 8.69 -36.74
N GLY A 251 -50.29 8.23 -35.65
CA GLY A 251 -49.71 7.23 -34.75
C GLY A 251 -49.98 5.78 -35.12
N ILE A 252 -49.53 4.93 -34.17
CA ILE A 252 -49.76 3.48 -34.00
C ILE A 252 -48.77 2.55 -34.74
N ASP A 253 -48.12 1.72 -33.90
CA ASP A 253 -47.47 0.41 -34.08
C ASP A 253 -46.91 0.00 -35.45
N ALA A 254 -45.62 -0.36 -35.47
CA ALA A 254 -45.16 -1.64 -35.99
C ALA A 254 -43.65 -1.83 -35.74
N ASP A 255 -43.31 -3.00 -35.19
CA ASP A 255 -42.01 -3.65 -35.38
C ASP A 255 -41.56 -3.56 -36.85
N VAL A 256 -40.31 -3.14 -37.08
CA VAL A 256 -39.60 -3.43 -38.33
C VAL A 256 -38.22 -3.97 -38.01
N ILE A 257 -38.17 -5.30 -38.05
CA ILE A 257 -37.01 -6.14 -38.32
C ILE A 257 -36.56 -5.88 -39.76
N VAL A 258 -35.30 -5.49 -39.98
CA VAL A 258 -34.51 -5.77 -41.20
C VAL A 258 -33.04 -5.73 -40.78
N GLY A 259 -32.14 -6.66 -41.05
CA GLY A 259 -32.16 -7.85 -41.91
C GLY A 259 -30.69 -8.22 -42.16
N LYS A 260 -30.36 -9.51 -42.04
CA LYS A 260 -29.09 -10.14 -42.43
C LYS A 260 -28.60 -9.65 -43.81
N GLN A 261 -27.29 -9.42 -43.93
CA GLN A 261 -26.57 -9.61 -45.19
C GLN A 261 -25.51 -10.69 -44.93
N LEU A 262 -25.74 -11.83 -45.57
CA LEU A 262 -24.84 -12.96 -45.74
C LEU A 262 -24.53 -12.98 -47.25
N ASP A 263 -23.24 -12.98 -47.56
CA ASP A 263 -22.48 -13.41 -48.74
C ASP A 263 -23.11 -13.61 -50.15
N GLU A 264 -22.19 -13.44 -51.13
CA GLU A 264 -22.17 -13.75 -52.59
C GLU A 264 -22.10 -12.47 -53.44
N GLN A 265 -21.06 -12.17 -54.24
CA GLN A 265 -20.03 -12.98 -54.94
C GLN A 265 -18.65 -12.33 -54.92
#